data_AF-A0A938ETZ3-F1
#
_entry.id   AF-A0A938ETZ3-F1
#
_cell.length_a   1.000
_cell.length_b   1.000
_cell.length_c   1.000
_cell.angle_alpha   90.00
_cell.angle_beta   90.00
_cell.angle_gamma   90.00
#
_symmetry.space_group_name_H-M   'P 1'
#
loop_
_entity.id
_entity.type
_entity.pdbx_description
1 polymer ?
#
loop_
_entity_poly.entity_id
_entity_poly.type
_entity_poly.pdbx_seq_one_letter_code
_entity_poly.pdbx_strand_id
1 'polypeptide(L)' 'MYKCKKCGNVEKFIGSAEEKGNVFIFQENISDIKKSSLSWIYSVSDGSWNGNVKIHKCFYCSSKEISTI' A
#
# COMPACT_ATOMS: atom_id res chain seq x y z
N MET A 1 6.77 13.21 7.67
CA MET A 1 5.80 13.72 6.67
C MET A 1 6.53 13.98 5.34
N TYR A 2 5.87 14.10 4.18
CA TYR A 2 6.55 14.33 2.89
C TYR A 2 6.10 15.64 2.23
N LYS A 3 7.02 16.31 1.52
CA LYS A 3 6.73 17.51 0.72
C LYS A 3 7.39 17.44 -0.65
N CYS A 4 6.64 17.79 -1.69
CA CYS A 4 7.21 17.99 -3.02
C CYS A 4 7.91 19.35 -3.09
N LYS A 5 9.21 19.36 -3.42
CA LYS A 5 10.01 20.59 -3.54
C LYS A 5 9.58 21.47 -4.72
N LYS A 6 9.00 20.87 -5.78
CA LYS A 6 8.62 21.59 -7.01
C LYS A 6 7.30 22.35 -6.91
N CYS A 7 6.27 21.75 -6.31
CA CYS A 7 4.91 22.33 -6.26
C CYS A 7 4.36 22.54 -4.84
N GLY A 8 5.14 22.21 -3.81
CA GLY A 8 4.74 22.40 -2.41
C GLY A 8 3.73 21.38 -1.87
N ASN A 9 3.19 20.49 -2.70
CA ASN A 9 2.23 19.45 -2.29
C ASN A 9 2.75 18.62 -1.10
N VAL A 10 1.88 18.40 -0.11
CA VAL A 10 2.10 17.58 1.09
C VAL A 10 1.06 16.47 1.25
N GLU A 11 0.05 16.42 0.38
CA GLU A 11 -1.15 15.59 0.59
C GLU A 11 -1.03 14.23 -0.12
N LYS A 12 -0.68 14.23 -1.41
CA LYS A 12 -0.80 13.04 -2.26
C LYS A 12 0.47 12.70 -3.02
N PHE A 13 0.92 11.46 -2.87
CA PHE A 13 2.12 10.95 -3.53
C PHE A 13 1.85 9.58 -4.15
N ILE A 14 2.63 9.23 -5.16
CA ILE A 14 2.67 7.88 -5.74
C ILE A 14 3.88 7.18 -5.14
N GLY A 15 3.65 6.00 -4.57
CA GLY A 15 4.65 5.21 -3.87
C GLY A 15 4.30 3.73 -3.83
N SER A 16 5.12 2.96 -3.14
CA SER A 16 4.88 1.56 -2.80
C SER A 16 4.73 1.43 -1.29
N ALA A 17 3.83 0.56 -0.84
CA ALA A 17 3.75 0.11 0.54
C ALA A 17 4.16 -1.36 0.62
N GLU A 18 4.96 -1.70 1.61
CA GLU A 18 5.30 -3.07 1.98
C GLU A 18 4.82 -3.30 3.40
N GLU A 19 4.06 -4.36 3.61
CA GLU A 19 3.61 -4.76 4.95
C GLU A 19 4.21 -6.13 5.26
N LYS A 20 4.78 -6.26 6.46
CA LYS A 20 5.41 -7.48 6.96
C LYS A 20 4.81 -7.83 8.31
N GLY A 21 4.37 -9.07 8.44
CA GLY A 21 3.84 -9.61 9.68
C GLY A 21 3.32 -11.02 9.44
N ASN A 22 2.93 -11.67 10.54
CA ASN A 22 2.24 -12.94 10.45
C ASN A 22 0.79 -12.70 10.01
N VAL A 23 0.27 -13.60 9.18
CA VAL A 23 -1.10 -13.57 8.68
C VAL A 23 -1.72 -14.96 8.71
N PHE A 24 -3.02 -15.02 9.00
CA PHE A 24 -3.81 -16.19 8.70
C PHE A 24 -4.32 -16.09 7.26
N ILE A 25 -4.05 -17.10 6.44
CA ILE A 25 -4.44 -17.14 5.04
C ILE A 25 -5.55 -18.17 4.89
N PHE A 26 -6.71 -17.72 4.41
CA PHE A 26 -7.85 -18.58 4.14
C PHE A 26 -8.12 -18.59 2.63
N GLN A 27 -8.40 -19.78 2.11
CA GLN A 27 -8.87 -19.97 0.75
C GLN A 27 -10.40 -20.10 0.80
N GLU A 28 -11.12 -19.07 0.38
CA GLU A 28 -12.57 -19.18 0.23
C GLU A 28 -12.93 -19.66 -1.17
N ASN A 29 -13.83 -20.65 -1.21
CA ASN A 29 -14.45 -21.12 -2.44
C ASN A 29 -15.76 -20.34 -2.63
N ILE A 30 -15.70 -19.22 -3.35
CA ILE A 30 -16.89 -18.43 -3.67
C ILE A 30 -17.64 -19.18 -4.78
N SER A 31 -18.56 -20.06 -4.38
CA SER A 31 -19.25 -20.99 -5.28
C SER A 31 -20.28 -20.35 -6.22
N ASP A 32 -20.55 -19.04 -6.10
CA ASP A 32 -21.70 -18.41 -6.77
C ASP A 32 -21.36 -17.54 -7.99
N ILE A 33 -20.09 -17.40 -8.38
CA ILE A 33 -19.71 -16.69 -9.60
C ILE A 33 -19.13 -17.69 -10.60
N LYS A 34 -19.90 -17.98 -11.65
CA LYS A 34 -19.46 -18.74 -12.82
C LYS A 34 -18.08 -18.25 -13.27
N LYS A 35 -17.07 -19.11 -13.03
CA LYS A 35 -15.61 -18.95 -13.13
C LYS A 35 -14.96 -18.91 -11.74
N SER A 36 -14.56 -20.11 -11.30
CA SER A 36 -13.43 -20.42 -10.39
C SER A 36 -12.52 -19.23 -10.11
N SER A 37 -12.94 -18.34 -9.22
CA SER A 37 -12.15 -17.19 -8.78
C SER A 37 -11.81 -17.44 -7.33
N LEU A 38 -10.72 -18.18 -7.12
CA LEU A 38 -10.15 -18.35 -5.80
C LEU A 38 -9.75 -16.96 -5.29
N SER A 39 -10.41 -16.52 -4.23
CA SER A 39 -10.10 -15.27 -3.55
C SER A 39 -9.36 -15.60 -2.26
N TRP A 40 -8.28 -14.87 -1.99
CA TRP A 40 -7.49 -15.02 -0.78
C TRP A 40 -7.89 -13.92 0.20
N ILE A 41 -8.25 -14.33 1.42
CA ILE A 41 -8.46 -13.42 2.53
C ILE A 41 -7.30 -13.62 3.50
N TYR A 42 -6.66 -12.52 3.90
CA TYR A 42 -5.68 -12.52 4.97
C TYR A 42 -6.17 -11.67 6.14
N SER A 43 -5.95 -12.14 7.35
CA SER A 43 -6.18 -11.38 8.58
C SER A 43 -4.87 -11.23 9.32
N VAL A 44 -4.58 -10.02 9.79
CA VAL A 44 -3.38 -9.71 10.60
C VAL A 44 -3.45 -10.53 11.88
N SER A 45 -2.47 -11.41 12.10
CA SER A 45 -2.57 -12.40 13.18
C SER A 45 -2.06 -11.90 14.53
N ASP A 46 -1.29 -10.81 14.57
CA ASP A 46 -0.70 -10.29 15.81
C ASP A 46 -0.22 -8.81 15.70
N GLY A 47 0.34 -8.29 16.79
CA GLY A 47 0.92 -6.94 16.87
C GLY A 47 2.32 -6.80 16.26
N SER A 48 2.86 -7.80 15.55
CA SER A 48 4.17 -7.72 14.87
C SER A 48 4.12 -7.01 13.51
N TRP A 49 2.93 -6.57 13.10
CA TRP A 49 2.70 -5.87 11.83
C TRP A 49 3.57 -4.61 11.73
N ASN A 50 4.44 -4.59 10.73
CA ASN A 50 5.28 -3.45 10.42
C ASN A 50 5.11 -3.07 8.95
N GLY A 51 4.72 -1.83 8.71
CA GLY A 51 4.53 -1.26 7.37
C GLY A 51 5.67 -0.31 7.02
N ASN A 52 6.20 -0.43 5.81
CA ASN A 52 7.12 0.53 5.22
C ASN A 52 6.47 1.17 3.99
N VAL A 53 6.58 2.49 3.87
CA VAL A 53 6.10 3.25 2.72
C VAL A 53 7.28 3.93 2.04
N LYS A 54 7.40 3.72 0.73
CA LYS A 54 8.40 4.37 -0.11
C LYS A 54 7.73 5.27 -1.13
N ILE A 55 8.00 6.57 -1.04
CA ILE A 55 7.50 7.55 -2.00
C ILE A 55 8.37 7.58 -3.26
N HIS A 56 7.75 7.59 -4.43
CA HIS A 56 8.45 7.66 -5.72
C HIS A 56 8.35 9.04 -6.39
N LYS A 57 7.16 9.65 -6.38
CA LYS A 57 6.92 10.96 -7.00
C LYS A 57 5.68 11.66 -6.48
N CYS A 58 5.62 12.97 -6.69
CA CYS A 58 4.45 13.79 -6.45
C CYS A 58 3.31 13.39 -7.40
N PHE A 59 2.10 13.25 -6.88
CA PHE A 59 0.92 12.91 -7.70
C PHE A 59 0.61 14.02 -8.72
N TYR A 60 0.65 15.29 -8.30
CA TYR A 60 0.21 16.41 -9.13
C TYR A 60 1.21 16.83 -10.22
N CYS A 61 2.50 16.93 -9.89
CA CYS A 61 3.51 17.43 -10.83
C CYS A 61 4.49 16.37 -11.35
N SER A 62 4.30 15.10 -10.96
CA SER A 62 5.18 13.97 -11.29
C SER A 62 6.66 14.12 -10.89
N SER A 63 7.04 15.19 -10.17
CA SER A 63 8.41 15.39 -9.70
C SER A 63 8.83 14.32 -8.69
N LYS A 64 10.08 13.87 -8.78
CA LYS A 64 10.74 12.96 -7.83
C LYS A 64 11.45 13.70 -6.69
N GLU A 65 11.47 15.04 -6.73
CA GLU A 65 12.11 15.86 -5.71
C GLU A 65 11.21 15.97 -4.47
N ILE A 66 11.35 14.99 -3.57
CA ILE A 66 10.58 14.87 -2.34
C ILE A 66 11.51 15.04 -1.14
N SER A 67 11.11 15.86 -0.16
CA SER A 67 11.77 15.96 1.14
C SER A 67 10.91 15.34 2.23
N THR A 68 11.56 14.67 3.17
CA THR A 68 10.98 14.34 4.47
C THR A 68 10.98 15.61 5.33
N ILE A 69 9.86 15.89 5.98
CA ILE A 69 9.64 16.96 6.96
C ILE A 69 9.07 16.37 8.24
#